data_AF-H2ZPP5-F1
#
_entry.id   AF-H2ZPP5-F1
#
_cell.length_a   1.000
_cell.length_b   1.000
_cell.length_c   1.000
_cell.angle_alpha   90.00
_cell.angle_beta   90.00
_cell.angle_gamma   90.00
#
_symmetry.space_group_name_H-M   'P 1'
#
loop_
_entity.id
_entity.type
_entity.pdbx_description
1 polymer ?
#
loop_
_entity_poly.entity_id
_entity_poly.type
_entity_poly.pdbx_seq_one_letter_code
_entity_poly.pdbx_strand_id
1 'polypeptide(L)'
;MDFVVVLDSSSSVGIENWMKVKKFTHQFLSTFTLSPEGSQYSVFRYNREVDTHSQILLQDHQTNMDDFMYAFDDIPYDLQEPMQAHSA
;
A
#
# COMPACT_ATOMS: atom_id res chain seq x y z
N MET A 1 13.06 -9.11 9.85
CA MET A 1 13.39 -8.44 8.57
C MET A 1 12.26 -7.47 8.30
N ASP A 2 12.59 -6.22 8.00
CA ASP A 2 11.56 -5.21 7.79
C ASP A 2 11.46 -4.93 6.29
N PHE A 3 10.25 -5.01 5.75
CA PHE A 3 9.98 -4.63 4.37
C PHE A 3 9.17 -3.34 4.34
N VAL A 4 9.63 -2.39 3.55
CA VAL A 4 8.93 -1.15 3.26
C VAL A 4 8.58 -1.15 1.78
N VAL A 5 7.29 -1.21 1.48
CA VAL A 5 6.77 -1.28 0.11
C VAL A 5 6.12 0.05 -0.25
N VAL A 6 6.56 0.64 -1.35
CA VAL A 6 6.04 1.91 -1.86
C VAL A 6 5.37 1.67 -3.20
N LEU A 7 4.06 1.93 -3.28
CA LEU A 7 3.25 1.67 -4.47
C LEU A 7 3.04 2.95 -5.28
N ASP A 8 3.42 2.93 -6.56
CA ASP A 8 3.09 4.00 -7.49
C ASP A 8 1.60 3.93 -7.86
N SER A 9 0.85 4.97 -7.50
CA SER A 9 -0.58 5.13 -7.82
C SER A 9 -0.83 6.25 -8.84
N SER A 10 0.21 6.69 -9.56
CA SER A 10 0.10 7.72 -10.58
C SER A 10 -0.86 7.36 -11.70
N SER A 11 -1.44 8.38 -12.33
CA SER A 11 -2.37 8.19 -13.45
C SER A 11 -1.77 7.43 -14.64
N SER A 12 -0.45 7.47 -14.82
CA SER A 12 0.28 6.68 -15.84
C SER A 12 0.27 5.17 -15.58
N VAL A 13 0.09 4.73 -14.34
CA VAL A 13 -0.05 3.30 -14.02
C VAL A 13 -1.39 2.80 -14.53
N GLY A 14 -2.47 3.52 -14.23
CA GLY A 14 -3.83 3.14 -14.57
C GLY A 14 -4.37 2.00 -13.70
N ILE A 15 -5.70 1.93 -13.58
CA ILE A 15 -6.38 0.98 -12.67
C ILE A 15 -6.05 -0.49 -12.98
N GLU A 16 -5.85 -0.85 -14.25
CA GLU A 16 -5.52 -2.22 -14.64
C GLU A 16 -4.14 -2.66 -14.14
N ASN A 17 -3.12 -1.81 -14.25
CA ASN A 17 -1.78 -2.16 -13.76
C ASN A 17 -1.69 -2.00 -12.25
N TRP A 18 -2.47 -1.10 -11.65
CA TRP A 18 -2.62 -1.04 -10.20
C TRP A 18 -3.05 -2.39 -9.63
N MET A 19 -4.09 -3.02 -10.21
CA MET A 19 -4.54 -4.34 -9.78
C MET A 19 -3.43 -5.41 -9.92
N LYS A 20 -2.59 -5.32 -10.96
CA LYS A 20 -1.45 -6.25 -11.14
C LYS A 20 -0.37 -6.05 -10.07
N VAL A 21 0.00 -4.79 -9.79
CA VAL A 21 0.98 -4.43 -8.75
C VAL A 21 0.48 -4.85 -7.38
N LYS A 22 -0.80 -4.59 -7.07
CA LYS A 22 -1.48 -5.05 -5.85
C LYS A 22 -1.42 -6.57 -5.71
N LYS A 23 -1.77 -7.31 -6.77
CA LYS A 23 -1.73 -8.78 -6.77
C LYS A 23 -0.32 -9.32 -6.55
N PHE A 24 0.67 -8.79 -7.25
CA PHE A 24 2.07 -9.18 -7.07
C PHE A 24 2.53 -8.93 -5.63
N THR A 25 2.23 -7.74 -5.10
CA THR A 25 2.62 -7.34 -3.74
C THR A 25 1.93 -8.20 -2.68
N HIS A 26 0.64 -8.52 -2.86
CA HIS A 26 -0.06 -9.47 -1.99
C HIS A 26 0.69 -10.80 -1.94
N GLN A 27 0.99 -11.37 -3.11
CA GLN A 27 1.68 -12.66 -3.20
C GLN A 27 3.07 -12.61 -2.53
N PHE A 28 3.82 -11.52 -2.75
CA PHE A 28 5.11 -11.28 -2.12
C PHE A 28 5.00 -11.22 -0.58
N LEU A 29 4.07 -10.45 -0.04
CA LEU A 29 3.87 -10.30 1.40
C LEU A 29 3.37 -11.60 2.06
N SER A 30 2.63 -12.44 1.33
CA SER A 30 2.18 -13.75 1.81
C SER A 30 3.31 -14.78 1.92
N THR A 31 4.51 -14.49 1.40
CA THR A 31 5.63 -15.45 1.35
C THR A 31 6.35 -15.60 2.69
N PHE A 32 6.29 -14.60 3.56
CA PHE A 32 6.99 -14.60 4.86
C PHE A 32 6.00 -14.53 6.02
N THR A 33 6.42 -15.05 7.17
CA THR A 33 5.63 -15.01 8.40
C THR A 33 5.73 -13.62 9.04
N LEU A 34 4.57 -12.99 9.25
CA LEU A 34 4.43 -11.77 10.04
C LEU A 34 4.61 -12.10 11.52
N SER A 35 5.65 -11.57 12.16
CA SER A 35 5.85 -11.65 13.61
C SER A 35 6.86 -10.61 14.09
N PRO A 36 6.84 -10.21 15.39
CA PRO A 36 7.81 -9.26 15.94
C PRO A 36 9.26 -9.74 15.84
N GLU A 37 9.49 -11.05 15.96
CA GLU A 37 10.81 -11.68 15.81
C GLU A 37 11.12 -12.10 14.37
N GLY A 38 10.17 -11.91 13.45
CA GLY A 38 10.18 -12.41 12.08
C GLY A 38 10.17 -11.29 11.06
N SER A 39 9.20 -11.31 10.14
CA SER A 39 9.02 -10.23 9.18
C SER A 39 8.03 -9.18 9.69
N GLN A 40 8.31 -7.91 9.42
CA GLN A 40 7.39 -6.80 9.64
C GLN A 40 7.23 -6.02 8.34
N TYR A 41 6.07 -5.42 8.13
CA TYR A 41 5.72 -4.78 6.86
C TYR A 41 5.21 -3.36 7.06
N SER A 42 5.65 -2.47 6.18
CA SER A 42 5.02 -1.18 5.96
C SER A 42 4.66 -1.05 4.49
N VAL A 43 3.48 -0.52 4.20
CA VAL A 43 3.00 -0.30 2.83
C VAL A 43 2.33 1.06 2.73
N PHE A 44 2.69 1.83 1.73
CA PHE A 44 2.01 3.08 1.39
C PHE A 44 2.05 3.32 -0.11
N ARG A 45 1.07 4.07 -0.62
CA ARG A 45 1.06 4.53 -2.01
C ARG A 45 1.54 5.98 -2.11
N TYR A 46 2.00 6.35 -3.28
CA TYR A 46 2.26 7.75 -3.63
C TYR A 46 1.71 8.10 -5.01
N ASN A 47 1.45 9.39 -5.20
CA ASN A 47 1.22 10.02 -6.49
C ASN A 47 1.84 11.42 -6.45
N ARG A 48 1.04 12.50 -6.41
CA ARG A 48 1.52 13.84 -6.03
C ARG A 48 1.87 13.88 -4.55
N GLU A 49 0.90 13.42 -3.76
CA GLU A 49 0.89 13.16 -2.31
C GLU A 49 1.56 11.83 -1.93
N VAL A 50 2.13 11.70 -0.74
CA VAL A 50 2.14 10.38 -0.07
C VAL A 50 0.76 10.21 0.57
N ASP A 51 0.11 9.06 0.38
CA ASP A 51 -1.17 8.79 1.03
C ASP A 51 -0.95 8.33 2.47
N THR A 52 -1.11 9.27 3.42
CA THR A 52 -0.99 8.97 4.85
C THR A 52 -2.28 8.45 5.48
N HIS A 53 -3.40 8.38 4.73
CA HIS A 53 -4.69 7.93 5.26
C HIS A 53 -4.82 6.41 5.23
N SER A 54 -4.34 5.78 4.16
CA SER A 54 -4.38 4.32 3.97
C SER A 54 -3.03 3.65 4.25
N GLN A 55 -2.02 4.39 4.72
CA GLN A 55 -0.70 3.83 4.99
C GLN A 55 -0.74 2.79 6.11
N ILE A 56 0.14 1.81 6.00
CA ILE A 56 0.45 0.82 7.03
C ILE A 56 1.89 1.05 7.47
N LEU A 57 2.08 1.35 8.75
CA LEU A 57 3.38 1.48 9.39
C LEU A 57 3.82 0.14 10.00
N LEU A 58 5.13 -0.02 10.22
CA LEU A 58 5.73 -1.28 10.70
C LEU A 58 5.09 -1.82 11.99
N GLN A 59 4.53 -0.96 12.83
CA GLN A 59 3.96 -1.34 14.12
C GLN A 59 2.43 -1.52 14.10
N ASP A 60 1.77 -1.26 12.97
CA ASP A 60 0.30 -1.28 12.90
C ASP A 60 -0.23 -2.72 12.96
N HIS A 61 0.48 -3.66 12.33
CA HIS A 61 0.16 -5.09 12.37
C HIS A 61 1.41 -5.90 12.63
N GLN A 62 1.50 -6.52 13.80
CA GLN A 62 2.70 -7.27 14.21
C GLN A 62 2.50 -8.78 14.28
N THR A 63 1.26 -9.24 14.45
CA THR A 63 0.98 -10.67 14.74
C THR A 63 -0.23 -11.23 13.99
N ASN A 64 -1.04 -10.37 13.35
CA ASN A 64 -2.25 -10.79 12.65
C ASN A 64 -2.09 -10.56 11.14
N MET A 65 -1.75 -11.62 10.40
CA MET A 65 -1.55 -11.57 8.95
C MET A 65 -2.85 -11.28 8.20
N ASP A 66 -3.99 -11.79 8.66
CA ASP A 66 -5.28 -11.60 7.96
C ASP A 66 -5.73 -10.14 8.03
N ASP A 67 -5.58 -9.52 9.20
CA ASP A 67 -5.85 -8.09 9.42
C ASP A 67 -4.90 -7.20 8.61
N PHE A 68 -3.61 -7.54 8.59
CA PHE A 68 -2.63 -6.88 7.72
C PHE A 68 -3.00 -6.98 6.23
N MET A 69 -3.38 -8.17 5.76
CA MET A 69 -3.77 -8.38 4.36
C MET A 69 -5.05 -7.65 4.00
N TYR A 70 -6.02 -7.59 4.91
CA TYR A 70 -7.24 -6.80 4.75
C TYR A 70 -6.93 -5.32 4.61
N ALA A 71 -6.11 -4.75 5.52
CA ALA A 71 -5.68 -3.37 5.44
C ALA A 71 -4.89 -3.08 4.16
N PHE A 72 -3.99 -4.00 3.76
CA PHE A 72 -3.27 -3.88 2.51
C PHE A 72 -4.24 -3.82 1.33
N ASP A 73 -5.19 -4.76 1.22
CA ASP A 73 -6.20 -4.84 0.16
C ASP A 73 -7.11 -3.62 0.05
N ASP A 74 -7.33 -2.92 1.16
CA ASP A 74 -8.10 -1.68 1.18
C ASP A 74 -7.35 -0.45 0.67
N ILE A 75 -6.01 -0.52 0.49
CA ILE A 75 -5.22 0.59 -0.07
C ILE A 75 -5.77 0.94 -1.47
N PRO A 76 -6.34 2.16 -1.66
CA PRO A 76 -7.05 2.50 -2.87
C PRO A 76 -6.08 2.88 -4.00
N TYR A 77 -6.55 2.77 -5.25
CA TYR A 77 -5.89 3.47 -6.34
C TYR A 77 -6.21 4.97 -6.27
N ASP A 78 -5.26 5.83 -6.65
CA ASP A 78 -5.49 7.26 -6.78
C ASP A 78 -6.34 7.55 -8.03
N LEU A 79 -7.65 7.40 -7.88
CA LEU A 79 -8.63 7.83 -8.87
C LEU A 79 -8.69 9.36 -8.84
N GLN A 80 -7.67 10.03 -9.39
CA GLN A 80 -7.54 11.50 -9.52
C GLN A 80 -8.56 12.29 -8.69
N GLU A 81 -8.15 12.77 -7.52
CA GLU A 81 -8.84 13.93 -6.91
C GLU A 81 -9.08 14.98 -8.03
N PRO A 82 -10.32 15.50 -8.19
CA PRO A 82 -10.61 16.49 -9.21
C PRO A 82 -9.59 17.60 -9.03
N MET A 83 -8.95 18.04 -10.12
CA MET A 83 -7.97 19.12 -10.09
C MET A 83 -8.46 20.19 -9.11
N GLN A 84 -7.83 20.31 -7.94
CA GLN A 84 -8.12 21.44 -7.08
C GLN A 84 -7.77 22.64 -7.96
N ALA A 85 -8.82 23.38 -8.32
CA ALA A 85 -8.72 24.58 -9.09
C ALA A 85 -7.64 25.41 -8.40
N HIS A 86 -6.47 25.49 -9.02
CA HIS A 86 -5.50 26.48 -8.64
C HIS A 86 -6.15 27.79 -9.01
N SER A 87 -6.81 28.40 -8.03
CA SER A 87 -7.25 29.78 -8.08
C SER A 87 -6.04 30.61 -8.45
N ALA A 88 -6.15 31.29 -9.59
CA ALA A 88 -5.21 32.30 -10.06
C ALA A 88 -5.05 33.45 -9.05
#